data_AF-A0A453R997-F1
#
_entry.id   AF-A0A453R997-F1
#
_cell.length_a   1.000
_cell.length_b   1.000
_cell.length_c   1.000
_cell.angle_alpha   90.00
_cell.angle_beta   90.00
_cell.angle_gamma   90.00
#
_symmetry.space_group_name_H-M   'P 1'
#
loop_
_entity.id
_entity.type
_entity.pdbx_description
1 polymer ?
#
loop_
_entity_poly.entity_id
_entity_poly.type
_entity_poly.pdbx_seq_one_letter_code
_entity_poly.pdbx_strand_id
1 'polypeptide(L)'
;MLKTLLLNEWCVAADFGALVKFLQCTPILEKLIIQLRLEKLPRVNSMIETYESYNPAVQLVLKHLKDVEIKCHKEDEVVRQIVKILSTFGVLSDQIDIQVIQQTYVSGSFDQFRAD
;
A
#
# COMPACT_ATOMS: atom_id res chain seq x y z
N MET A 1 -15.30 -10.93 11.84
CA MET A 1 -15.24 -9.56 11.30
C MET A 1 -13.79 -9.13 11.21
N LEU A 2 -13.30 -8.77 10.03
CA LEU A 2 -11.90 -8.41 9.81
C LEU A 2 -11.69 -6.94 10.18
N LYS A 3 -10.89 -6.68 11.22
CA LYS A 3 -10.57 -5.32 11.69
C LYS A 3 -9.22 -4.81 11.17
N THR A 4 -8.34 -5.72 10.81
CA THR A 4 -6.99 -5.41 10.32
C THR A 4 -6.79 -6.07 8.98
N LEU A 5 -6.34 -5.31 8.00
CA LEU A 5 -6.03 -5.80 6.66
C LEU A 5 -4.55 -5.52 6.38
N LEU A 6 -3.83 -6.56 6.00
CA LEU A 6 -2.44 -6.46 5.58
C LEU A 6 -2.35 -6.83 4.10
N LEU A 7 -1.85 -5.91 3.30
CA LEU A 7 -1.62 -6.05 1.86
C LEU A 7 -0.13 -5.91 1.58
N ASN A 8 0.36 -6.66 0.59
CA ASN A 8 1.73 -6.51 0.10
C ASN A 8 1.70 -5.85 -1.29
N GLU A 9 2.86 -5.63 -1.90
CA GLU A 9 3.02 -5.05 -3.24
C GLU A 9 2.13 -5.61 -4.37
N TRP A 10 1.60 -6.83 -4.25
CA TRP A 10 0.65 -7.35 -5.24
C TRP A 10 -0.63 -6.52 -5.33
N CYS A 11 -1.03 -5.81 -4.27
CA CYS A 11 -2.24 -5.00 -4.27
C CYS A 11 -2.15 -3.76 -5.18
N VAL A 12 -0.93 -3.39 -5.58
CA VAL A 12 -0.65 -2.25 -6.47
C VAL A 12 -0.19 -2.69 -7.87
N ALA A 13 0.00 -3.98 -8.10
CA ALA A 13 0.56 -4.52 -9.35
C ALA A 13 -0.38 -4.42 -10.58
N ALA A 14 -1.68 -4.22 -10.36
CA ALA A 14 -2.70 -4.09 -11.40
C ALA A 14 -3.54 -2.81 -11.17
N ASP A 15 -2.88 -1.65 -11.28
CA ASP A 15 -3.50 -0.32 -11.17
C ASP A 15 -4.33 -0.13 -9.90
N PHE A 16 -3.83 -0.65 -8.76
CA PHE A 16 -4.49 -0.58 -7.45
C PHE A 16 -5.90 -1.19 -7.38
N GLY A 17 -6.36 -1.92 -8.41
CA GLY A 17 -7.72 -2.47 -8.46
C GLY A 17 -8.00 -3.42 -7.29
N ALA A 18 -7.00 -4.22 -6.89
CA ALA A 18 -7.09 -5.06 -5.70
C ALA A 18 -7.26 -4.22 -4.43
N LEU A 19 -6.42 -3.20 -4.21
CA LEU A 19 -6.52 -2.29 -3.06
C LEU A 19 -7.93 -1.68 -2.96
N VAL A 20 -8.40 -1.06 -4.04
CA VAL A 20 -9.74 -0.44 -4.14
C VAL A 20 -10.83 -1.46 -3.79
N LYS A 21 -10.75 -2.67 -4.33
CA LYS A 21 -11.75 -3.73 -4.08
C LYS A 21 -11.80 -4.14 -2.62
N PHE A 22 -10.65 -4.28 -1.95
CA PHE A 22 -10.63 -4.60 -0.52
C PHE A 22 -11.25 -3.50 0.33
N LEU A 23 -10.90 -2.24 0.05
CA LEU A 23 -11.48 -1.10 0.76
C LEU A 23 -13.01 -1.06 0.61
N GLN A 24 -13.53 -1.38 -0.58
CA GLN A 24 -14.97 -1.50 -0.83
C GLN A 24 -15.63 -2.67 -0.09
N CYS A 25 -14.97 -3.82 0.00
CA CYS A 25 -15.53 -5.02 0.63
C CYS A 25 -15.40 -5.03 2.15
N THR A 26 -14.61 -4.14 2.75
CA THR A 26 -14.30 -4.14 4.19
C THR A 26 -14.66 -2.82 4.89
N PRO A 27 -15.96 -2.46 4.97
CA PRO A 27 -16.38 -1.17 5.53
C PRO A 27 -16.10 -0.99 7.04
N ILE A 28 -15.83 -2.09 7.74
CA ILE A 28 -15.57 -2.12 9.18
C ILE A 28 -14.08 -2.12 9.53
N LEU A 29 -13.22 -1.92 8.52
CA LEU A 29 -11.78 -1.98 8.69
C LEU A 29 -11.31 -0.88 9.66
N GLU A 30 -10.53 -1.26 10.67
CA GLU A 30 -9.99 -0.34 11.68
C GLU A 30 -8.52 -0.01 11.42
N LYS A 31 -7.74 -0.97 10.92
CA LYS A 31 -6.31 -0.79 10.59
C LYS A 31 -5.96 -1.37 9.22
N LEU A 32 -5.26 -0.59 8.39
CA LEU A 32 -4.73 -1.01 7.09
C LEU A 32 -3.21 -0.97 7.13
N ILE A 33 -2.55 -2.04 6.68
CA ILE A 33 -1.10 -2.10 6.58
C ILE A 33 -0.74 -2.47 5.14
N ILE A 34 0.04 -1.64 4.46
CA ILE A 34 0.53 -1.89 3.10
C ILE A 34 2.05 -2.06 3.16
N GLN A 35 2.55 -3.24 2.79
CA GLN A 35 3.98 -3.55 2.79
C GLN A 35 4.50 -3.63 1.35
N LEU A 36 5.34 -2.68 0.98
CA LEU A 36 6.00 -2.58 -0.32
C LEU A 36 7.48 -2.95 -0.11
N ARG A 37 7.78 -4.25 -0.18
CA ARG A 37 9.12 -4.81 0.09
C ARG A 37 9.98 -4.93 -1.17
N LEU A 38 9.41 -4.67 -2.34
CA LEU A 38 10.17 -4.61 -3.59
C LEU A 38 10.94 -3.29 -3.71
N GLU A 39 12.23 -3.38 -4.03
CA GLU A 39 13.05 -2.21 -4.39
C GLU A 39 12.51 -1.48 -5.64
N LYS A 40 11.94 -2.24 -6.58
CA LYS A 40 11.27 -1.73 -7.77
C LYS A 40 9.84 -2.21 -7.76
N LEU A 41 8.92 -1.31 -7.44
CA LEU A 41 7.52 -1.55 -7.67
C LEU A 41 7.24 -1.59 -9.18
N PRO A 42 6.29 -2.42 -9.64
CA PRO A 42 5.87 -2.41 -11.03
C PRO A 42 5.52 -0.97 -11.44
N ARG A 43 5.98 -0.56 -12.62
CA ARG A 43 5.65 0.77 -13.15
C ARG A 43 4.13 0.83 -13.28
N VAL A 44 3.53 1.66 -12.45
CA VAL A 44 2.12 2.02 -12.61
C VAL A 44 2.07 2.85 -13.88
N ASN A 45 1.37 2.35 -14.91
CA ASN A 45 1.06 3.20 -16.05
C ASN A 45 0.13 4.29 -15.54
N SER A 46 0.62 5.53 -15.46
CA SER A 46 -0.15 6.72 -15.10
C SER A 46 -1.19 7.10 -16.17
N MET A 47 -1.87 6.12 -16.76
CA MET A 47 -3.17 6.33 -17.37
C MET A 47 -4.18 6.15 -16.24
N ILE A 48 -4.39 7.23 -15.47
CA ILE A 48 -5.65 7.41 -14.77
C ILE A 48 -6.70 7.67 -15.86
N GLU A 49 -6.99 6.65 -16.66
CA GLU A 49 -8.26 6.56 -17.36
C GLU A 49 -9.27 6.35 -16.25
N THR A 50 -9.78 7.48 -15.80
CA THR A 50 -11.13 7.62 -15.25
C THR A 50 -11.62 6.35 -14.58
N TYR A 51 -11.49 6.30 -13.26
CA TYR A 51 -12.36 5.54 -12.38
C TYR A 51 -13.81 6.06 -12.53
N GLU A 52 -14.36 6.05 -13.75
CA GLU A 52 -15.67 6.54 -14.17
C GLU A 52 -16.82 5.63 -13.75
N SER A 53 -16.52 4.59 -12.97
CA SER A 53 -17.51 3.96 -12.10
C SER A 53 -17.38 4.50 -10.67
N TYR A 54 -17.18 5.82 -10.53
CA TYR A 54 -17.23 6.50 -9.26
C TYR A 54 -18.68 6.62 -8.82
N ASN A 55 -19.16 5.60 -8.11
CA ASN A 55 -20.44 5.70 -7.45
C ASN A 55 -20.25 6.57 -6.20
N PRO A 56 -20.88 7.76 -6.07
CA PRO A 56 -20.74 8.60 -4.89
C PRO A 56 -21.17 7.90 -3.58
N ALA A 57 -21.85 6.76 -3.65
CA ALA A 57 -22.12 5.87 -2.51
C ALA A 57 -20.85 5.28 -1.85
N VAL A 58 -19.70 5.20 -2.55
CA VAL A 58 -18.46 4.63 -1.99
C VAL A 58 -17.74 5.57 -1.02
N GLN A 59 -18.17 6.84 -0.92
CA GLN A 59 -17.59 7.84 -0.03
C GLN A 59 -17.81 7.58 1.47
N LEU A 60 -18.64 6.58 1.83
CA LEU A 60 -19.03 6.30 3.21
C LEU A 60 -18.33 5.09 3.84
N VAL A 61 -17.38 4.46 3.13
CA VAL A 61 -17.04 3.06 3.39
C VAL A 61 -16.05 2.84 4.53
N LEU A 62 -15.15 3.76 4.87
CA LEU A 62 -14.10 3.51 5.89
C LEU A 62 -14.23 4.35 7.16
N LYS A 63 -15.44 4.54 7.69
CA LYS A 63 -15.68 5.33 8.92
C LYS A 63 -14.95 4.81 10.16
N HIS A 64 -14.59 3.53 10.16
CA HIS A 64 -13.94 2.88 11.28
C HIS A 64 -12.42 2.84 11.13
N LEU A 65 -11.89 3.21 9.97
CA LEU A 65 -10.46 3.18 9.71
C LEU A 65 -9.80 4.31 10.49
N LYS A 66 -8.91 3.93 11.40
CA LYS A 66 -8.22 4.85 12.30
C LYS A 66 -6.73 4.93 12.03
N ASP A 67 -6.17 3.85 11.51
CA ASP A 67 -4.73 3.64 11.40
C ASP A 67 -4.41 3.06 10.03
N VAL A 68 -3.61 3.77 9.24
CA VAL A 68 -3.09 3.31 7.98
C VAL A 68 -1.57 3.39 8.01
N GLU A 69 -0.93 2.25 7.78
CA GLU A 69 0.52 2.12 7.87
C GLU A 69 1.07 1.65 6.52
N ILE A 70 1.87 2.49 5.88
CA ILE A 70 2.51 2.19 4.60
C ILE A 70 4.00 1.96 4.85
N LYS A 71 4.45 0.71 4.73
CA LYS A 71 5.88 0.36 4.82
C LYS A 71 6.47 0.28 3.42
N CYS A 72 7.50 1.07 3.11
CA CYS A 72 8.13 1.10 1.79
C CYS A 72 9.65 1.35 1.88
N HIS A 73 10.43 0.96 0.87
CA HIS A 73 11.87 1.26 0.84
C HIS A 73 12.19 2.71 0.50
N LYS A 74 11.30 3.36 -0.26
CA LYS A 74 11.42 4.76 -0.66
C LYS A 74 10.05 5.34 -0.93
N GLU A 75 9.89 6.63 -0.68
CA GLU A 75 8.71 7.36 -1.14
C GLU A 75 8.79 7.51 -2.66
N ASP A 76 8.08 6.64 -3.36
CA ASP A 76 7.97 6.64 -4.82
C ASP A 76 6.55 7.05 -5.26
N GLU A 77 6.37 7.24 -6.57
CA GLU A 77 5.10 7.63 -7.17
C GLU A 77 3.93 6.71 -6.76
N VAL A 78 4.21 5.41 -6.57
CA VAL A 78 3.22 4.43 -6.11
C VAL A 78 2.70 4.78 -4.72
N VAL A 79 3.56 5.17 -3.78
CA VAL A 79 3.15 5.58 -2.42
C VAL A 79 2.24 6.80 -2.51
N ARG A 80 2.57 7.77 -3.36
CA ARG A 80 1.74 8.96 -3.58
C ARG A 80 0.37 8.62 -4.17
N GLN A 81 0.31 7.66 -5.07
CA GLN A 81 -0.96 7.17 -5.61
C GLN A 81 -1.80 6.43 -4.56
N ILE A 82 -1.18 5.59 -3.73
CA ILE A 82 -1.88 4.95 -2.59
C ILE A 82 -2.51 5.99 -1.69
N VAL A 83 -1.75 7.02 -1.28
CA VAL A 83 -2.26 8.11 -0.44
C VAL A 83 -3.45 8.80 -1.11
N LYS A 84 -3.36 9.11 -2.41
CA LYS A 84 -4.46 9.74 -3.16
C LYS A 84 -5.73 8.87 -3.20
N ILE A 85 -5.57 7.56 -3.35
CA ILE A 85 -6.68 6.59 -3.29
C ILE A 85 -7.28 6.57 -1.89
N LEU A 86 -6.46 6.51 -0.84
CA LEU A 86 -6.95 6.52 0.54
C LEU A 86 -7.71 7.81 0.88
N SER A 87 -7.20 8.97 0.46
CA SER A 87 -7.90 10.25 0.61
C SER A 87 -9.25 10.27 -0.09
N THR A 88 -9.34 9.61 -1.25
CA THR A 88 -10.59 9.38 -1.99
C THR A 88 -11.61 8.55 -1.18
N PHE A 89 -11.15 7.62 -0.36
CA PHE A 89 -11.97 6.81 0.55
C PHE A 89 -12.27 7.49 1.90
N GLY A 90 -11.89 8.76 2.07
CA GLY A 90 -12.14 9.54 3.29
C GLY A 90 -11.10 9.32 4.40
N VAL A 91 -9.96 8.70 4.08
CA VAL A 91 -8.84 8.57 5.02
C VAL A 91 -8.08 9.90 5.07
N LEU A 92 -7.98 10.46 6.26
CA LEU A 92 -7.27 11.72 6.47
C LEU A 92 -5.76 11.47 6.55
N SER A 93 -4.96 12.46 6.15
CA SER A 93 -3.50 12.30 6.10
C SER A 93 -2.84 12.10 7.47
N ASP A 94 -3.49 12.52 8.55
CA ASP A 94 -3.06 12.29 9.94
C ASP A 94 -3.24 10.83 10.39
N GLN A 95 -4.08 10.07 9.70
CA GLN A 95 -4.28 8.64 9.93
C GLN A 95 -3.27 7.78 9.17
N ILE A 96 -2.47 8.39 8.28
CA ILE A 96 -1.53 7.68 7.41
C ILE A 96 -0.11 7.87 7.95
N ASP A 97 0.46 6.78 8.44
CA ASP A 97 1.86 6.67 8.81
C ASP A 97 2.66 6.01 7.68
N ILE A 98 3.71 6.68 7.20
CA ILE A 98 4.59 6.16 6.16
C ILE A 98 5.93 5.81 6.80
N GLN A 99 6.22 4.51 6.88
CA GLN A 99 7.44 3.98 7.45
C GLN A 99 8.40 3.54 6.35
N VAL A 100 9.55 4.22 6.28
CA VAL A 100 10.62 3.80 5.38
C VAL A 100 11.37 2.62 5.99
N ILE A 101 11.22 1.43 5.40
CA ILE A 101 11.95 0.23 5.82
C ILE A 101 13.33 0.22 5.15
N GLN A 102 14.39 0.36 5.94
CA GLN A 102 15.76 0.16 5.45
C GLN A 102 16.01 -1.34 5.27
N GLN A 103 16.60 -1.72 4.14
CA GLN A 103 17.15 -3.08 4.02
C GLN A 103 18.27 -3.22 5.04
N THR A 104 18.08 -4.06 6.06
CA THR A 104 19.22 -4.59 6.80
C THR A 104 19.96 -5.52 5.85
N TYR A 105 21.00 -5.01 5.19
CA TYR A 105 22.07 -5.87 4.70
C TYR A 105 22.62 -6.60 5.91
N VAL A 106 22.19 -7.85 6.12
CA VAL A 106 23.02 -8.77 6.87
C VAL A 106 24.21 -9.00 5.94
N SER A 107 25.33 -8.33 6.22
CA SER A 107 26.60 -8.62 5.58
C SER A 107 27.00 -10.04 5.99
N GLY A 108 26.44 -11.04 5.31
CA GLY A 108 26.94 -12.40 5.36
C GLY A 108 28.30 -12.38 4.70
N SER A 109 29.35 -12.47 5.51
CA SER A 109 30.73 -12.68 5.09
C SER A 109 30.76 -13.83 4.07
N PHE A 110 31.13 -13.54 2.82
CA PHE A 110 31.59 -14.59 1.92
C PHE A 110 33.02 -14.91 2.36
N ASP A 111 33.16 -15.81 3.32
CA ASP A 111 34.44 -16.45 3.57
C ASP A 111 34.80 -17.29 2.33
N GLN A 112 35.69 -16.71 1.54
CA GLN A 112 36.36 -17.32 0.40
C GLN A 112 37.20 -18.49 0.90
N PHE A 113 36.64 -19.70 0.97
CA PHE A 113 37.46 -20.90 1.10
C PHE A 113 38.08 -21.26 -0.25
N ARG A 114 39.33 -20.84 -0.33
CA ARG A 114 40.39 -21.19 -1.28
C ARG A 114 40.38 -22.71 -1.57
N ALA A 115 40.44 -23.04 -2.85
CA ALA A 115 40.70 -24.40 -3.31
C ALA A 115 42.14 -24.79 -2.95
N ASP A 116 42.31 -25.97 -2.36
CA ASP A 116 43.54 -26.78 -2.39
C ASP A 116 43.20 -28.12 -3.06
#